data_AF-A0A3B0PE46-F1
#
_entry.id   AF-A0A3B0PE46-F1
#
_cell.length_a   1.000
_cell.length_b   1.000
_cell.length_c   1.000
_cell.angle_alpha   90.00
_cell.angle_beta   90.00
_cell.angle_gamma   90.00
#
_symmetry.space_group_name_H-M   'P 1'
#
loop_
_entity.id
_entity.type
_entity.pdbx_description
1 polymer ?
#
loop_
_entity_poly.entity_id
_entity_poly.type
_entity_poly.pdbx_seq_one_letter_code
_entity_poly.pdbx_strand_id
1 'polypeptide(L)'
;MLGGITDFDFNFVKLDSIHALMEEKLINLEAKVFSYYENYKFVNVIKEINNFIINLSSYYISITKDILYLNKSNDFERRQIQTLFAKIIKFLILSLSPILPTTMEEVYQYFNEPNKLPSAHLLKW
;
A
#
# COMPACT_ATOMS: atom_id res chain seq x y z
N MET A 1 5.35 -2.06 7.07
CA MET A 1 4.90 -0.87 6.30
C MET A 1 4.20 0.16 7.18
N LEU A 2 3.17 -0.18 7.98
CA LEU A 2 2.52 0.77 8.92
C LEU A 2 3.53 1.54 9.80
N GLY A 3 4.49 0.84 10.40
CA GLY A 3 5.56 1.49 11.20
C GLY A 3 6.45 2.48 10.42
N GLY A 4 6.51 2.36 9.09
CA GLY A 4 7.30 3.26 8.24
C GLY A 4 6.57 4.56 7.85
N ILE A 5 5.26 4.66 8.14
CA ILE A 5 4.43 5.83 7.82
C ILE A 5 3.87 6.52 9.07
N THR A 6 4.40 6.23 10.26
CA THR A 6 3.89 6.77 11.53
C THR A 6 4.02 8.28 11.64
N ASP A 7 5.09 8.85 11.06
CA ASP A 7 5.35 10.29 10.98
C ASP A 7 4.98 10.88 9.60
N PHE A 8 4.27 10.12 8.76
CA PHE A 8 3.86 10.58 7.45
C PHE A 8 2.59 11.44 7.55
N ASP A 9 2.63 12.62 6.95
CA ASP A 9 1.55 13.61 6.96
C ASP A 9 0.59 13.47 5.76
N PHE A 10 0.72 12.41 4.97
CA PHE A 10 -0.07 12.16 3.75
C PHE A 10 0.09 13.21 2.64
N ASN A 11 1.12 14.06 2.71
CA ASN A 11 1.51 14.92 1.60
C ASN A 11 2.31 14.12 0.57
N PHE A 12 1.60 13.62 -0.43
CA PHE A 12 2.18 12.81 -1.49
C PHE A 12 3.19 13.60 -2.32
N VAL A 13 4.36 13.00 -2.53
CA VAL A 13 5.41 13.55 -3.40
C VAL A 13 5.44 12.82 -4.73
N LYS A 14 6.00 13.47 -5.75
CA LYS A 14 6.26 12.83 -7.04
C LYS A 14 7.23 11.66 -6.82
N LEU A 15 6.89 10.50 -7.39
CA LEU A 15 7.75 9.33 -7.37
C LEU A 15 8.63 9.31 -8.62
N ASP A 16 9.91 9.01 -8.43
CA ASP A 16 10.90 8.87 -9.49
C ASP A 16 11.63 7.51 -9.36
N SER A 17 12.38 7.14 -10.41
CA SER A 17 13.25 5.94 -10.46
C SER A 17 12.53 4.65 -10.02
N ILE A 18 13.04 3.98 -8.98
CA ILE A 18 12.52 2.70 -8.52
C ILE A 18 11.16 2.83 -7.83
N HIS A 19 10.86 3.99 -7.25
CA HIS A 19 9.58 4.25 -6.60
C HIS A 19 8.47 4.38 -7.65
N ALA A 20 8.74 5.07 -8.75
CA ALA A 20 7.82 5.18 -9.89
C ALA A 20 7.58 3.82 -10.56
N LEU A 21 8.63 3.02 -10.75
CA LEU A 21 8.49 1.66 -11.27
C LEU A 21 7.60 0.78 -10.37
N MET A 22 7.76 0.92 -9.06
CA MET A 22 6.96 0.13 -8.11
C MET A 22 5.51 0.62 -8.03
N GLU A 23 5.27 1.93 -8.20
CA GLU A 23 3.94 2.49 -8.38
C GLU A 23 3.24 1.95 -9.63
N GLU A 24 3.93 1.90 -10.77
CA GLU A 24 3.36 1.33 -11.99
C GLU A 24 2.96 -0.14 -11.82
N LYS A 25 3.77 -0.93 -11.09
CA LYS A 25 3.42 -2.31 -10.74
C LYS A 25 2.17 -2.39 -9.86
N LEU A 26 2.01 -1.46 -8.91
CA LEU A 26 0.82 -1.39 -8.06
C LEU A 26 -0.43 -1.06 -8.88
N ILE A 27 -0.36 -0.05 -9.76
CA ILE A 27 -1.48 0.35 -10.63
C ILE A 27 -1.92 -0.83 -11.52
N ASN A 28 -0.97 -1.55 -12.11
CA ASN A 28 -1.26 -2.73 -12.91
C ASN A 28 -1.90 -3.86 -12.10
N LEU A 29 -1.47 -4.05 -10.84
CA LEU A 29 -2.08 -5.02 -9.93
C LEU A 29 -3.52 -4.63 -9.58
N GLU A 30 -3.74 -3.35 -9.30
CA GLU A 30 -5.06 -2.82 -8.95
C GLU A 30 -6.09 -3.09 -10.05
N ALA A 31 -5.75 -2.79 -11.30
CA ALA A 31 -6.59 -3.09 -12.45
C ALA A 31 -6.92 -4.60 -12.58
N LYS A 32 -5.93 -5.48 -12.35
CA LYS A 32 -6.16 -6.93 -12.37
C LYS A 32 -7.07 -7.39 -11.25
N VAL A 33 -6.84 -6.92 -10.03
CA VAL A 33 -7.64 -7.28 -8.84
C VAL A 33 -9.07 -6.82 -9.02
N PHE A 34 -9.30 -5.61 -9.53
CA PHE A 34 -10.64 -5.14 -9.87
C PHE A 34 -11.33 -6.08 -10.85
N SER A 35 -10.65 -6.43 -11.95
CA SER A 35 -11.19 -7.36 -12.94
C SER A 35 -11.51 -8.74 -12.35
N TYR A 36 -10.71 -9.25 -11.42
CA TYR A 36 -11.01 -10.51 -10.75
C TYR A 36 -12.23 -10.41 -9.85
N TYR A 37 -12.43 -9.30 -9.15
CA TYR A 37 -13.64 -9.07 -8.36
C TYR A 37 -14.89 -9.04 -9.25
N GLU A 38 -14.86 -8.30 -10.37
CA GLU A 38 -15.97 -8.25 -11.34
C GLU A 38 -16.32 -9.64 -11.92
N ASN A 39 -15.34 -10.54 -12.00
CA ASN A 39 -15.51 -11.89 -12.53
C ASN A 39 -15.65 -12.96 -11.43
N TYR A 40 -15.84 -12.57 -10.16
CA TYR A 40 -15.96 -13.49 -9.02
C TYR A 40 -14.76 -14.46 -8.85
N LYS A 41 -13.56 -14.06 -9.29
CA LYS A 41 -12.32 -14.86 -9.26
C LYS A 41 -11.48 -14.57 -8.00
N PHE A 42 -12.05 -14.81 -6.81
CA PHE A 42 -11.41 -14.45 -5.53
C PHE A 42 -10.06 -15.15 -5.28
N VAL A 43 -9.90 -16.40 -5.73
CA VAL A 43 -8.61 -17.13 -5.62
C VAL A 43 -7.49 -16.41 -6.37
N ASN A 44 -7.81 -15.80 -7.51
CA ASN A 44 -6.85 -15.01 -8.30
C ASN A 44 -6.46 -13.71 -7.59
N VAL A 45 -7.41 -13.06 -6.90
CA VAL A 45 -7.12 -11.89 -6.06
C VAL A 45 -6.06 -12.22 -5.03
N ILE A 46 -6.27 -13.30 -4.26
CA ILE A 46 -5.32 -13.73 -3.22
C ILE A 46 -3.97 -14.07 -3.85
N LYS A 47 -3.96 -14.82 -4.96
CA LYS A 47 -2.71 -15.22 -5.64
C LYS A 47 -1.89 -14.02 -6.11
N GLU A 48 -2.50 -13.07 -6.82
CA GLU A 48 -1.77 -11.91 -7.34
C GLU A 48 -1.28 -10.99 -6.23
N ILE A 49 -2.12 -10.72 -5.21
CA ILE A 49 -1.72 -9.90 -4.06
C ILE A 49 -0.57 -10.57 -3.32
N ASN A 50 -0.62 -11.87 -3.09
CA ASN A 50 0.43 -12.58 -2.37
C ASN A 50 1.76 -12.59 -3.16
N ASN A 51 1.69 -12.81 -4.48
CA ASN A 51 2.86 -12.70 -5.36
C ASN A 51 3.47 -11.29 -5.32
N PHE A 52 2.63 -10.24 -5.32
CA PHE A 52 3.07 -8.86 -5.20
C PHE A 52 3.74 -8.59 -3.86
N ILE A 53 3.16 -9.04 -2.74
CA ILE A 53 3.73 -8.85 -1.40
C ILE A 53 5.09 -9.54 -1.28
N ILE A 54 5.24 -10.76 -1.81
CA ILE A 54 6.52 -11.47 -1.82
C ILE A 54 7.58 -10.68 -2.59
N ASN A 55 7.23 -10.12 -3.76
CA ASN A 55 8.15 -9.29 -4.55
C ASN A 55 8.47 -7.98 -3.84
N LEU A 56 7.46 -7.28 -3.32
CA LEU A 56 7.62 -6.04 -2.56
C LEU A 56 8.56 -6.23 -1.36
N SER A 57 8.39 -7.32 -0.60
CA SER A 57 9.21 -7.64 0.56
C SER A 57 10.65 -7.96 0.16
N SER A 58 10.84 -8.88 -0.79
CA SER A 58 12.17 -9.36 -1.17
C SER A 58 13.00 -8.32 -1.93
N TYR A 59 12.35 -7.48 -2.74
CA TYR A 59 13.02 -6.48 -3.58
C TYR A 59 12.96 -5.09 -2.95
N TYR A 60 11.78 -4.47 -2.94
CA TYR A 60 11.64 -3.04 -2.65
C TYR A 60 11.92 -2.71 -1.18
N ILE A 61 11.32 -3.44 -0.23
CA ILE A 61 11.54 -3.18 1.20
C ILE A 61 13.00 -3.46 1.57
N SER A 62 13.61 -4.52 1.04
CA SER A 62 15.01 -4.87 1.29
C SER A 62 15.98 -3.74 0.95
N ILE A 63 15.75 -3.03 -0.16
CA ILE A 63 16.62 -1.93 -0.59
C ILE A 63 16.27 -0.59 0.07
N THR A 64 15.00 -0.35 0.43
CA THR A 64 14.57 0.95 0.96
C THR A 64 14.59 1.06 2.48
N LYS A 65 14.79 -0.04 3.21
CA LYS A 65 14.74 -0.05 4.70
C LYS A 65 15.75 0.90 5.34
N ASP A 66 16.96 0.98 4.80
CA ASP A 66 18.04 1.79 5.40
C ASP A 66 17.71 3.29 5.27
N ILE A 67 17.10 3.68 4.15
CA ILE A 67 16.58 5.04 3.93
C ILE A 67 15.51 5.39 4.97
N LEU A 68 14.58 4.47 5.23
CA LEU A 68 13.52 4.69 6.22
C LEU A 68 14.05 4.86 7.65
N TYR A 69 15.13 4.14 8.00
CA TYR A 69 15.67 4.11 9.36
C TYR A 69 16.73 5.17 9.63
N LEU A 70 17.50 5.57 8.61
CA LEU A 70 18.67 6.44 8.78
C LEU A 70 18.46 7.86 8.27
N ASN A 71 17.62 8.07 7.25
CA ASN A 71 17.44 9.40 6.68
C ASN A 71 16.56 10.28 7.59
N LYS A 72 16.76 11.61 7.47
CA LYS A 72 15.97 12.61 8.20
C LYS A 72 14.50 12.55 7.82
N SER A 73 13.62 13.00 8.71
CA SER A 73 12.17 12.95 8.47
C SER A 73 11.71 13.64 7.18
N ASN A 74 12.37 14.74 6.80
CA ASN A 74 12.05 15.53 5.60
C ASN A 74 12.89 15.15 4.36
N ASP A 75 13.62 14.04 4.42
CA ASP A 75 14.41 13.57 3.28
C ASP A 75 13.49 13.17 2.10
N PHE A 76 13.80 13.66 0.90
CA PHE A 76 12.93 13.49 -0.26
C PHE A 76 12.77 12.01 -0.64
N GLU A 77 13.82 11.21 -0.58
CA GLU A 77 13.77 9.78 -0.89
C GLU A 77 12.94 9.01 0.14
N ARG A 78 13.12 9.31 1.43
CA ARG A 78 12.27 8.79 2.50
C ARG A 78 10.78 9.09 2.25
N ARG A 79 10.46 10.32 1.85
CA ARG A 79 9.09 10.77 1.56
C ARG A 79 8.46 10.07 0.35
N GLN A 80 9.26 9.72 -0.66
CA GLN A 80 8.82 8.88 -1.78
C GLN A 80 8.44 7.48 -1.31
N ILE A 81 9.25 6.86 -0.44
CA ILE A 81 8.96 5.54 0.12
C ILE A 81 7.66 5.58 0.95
N GLN A 82 7.49 6.60 1.79
CA GLN A 82 6.27 6.77 2.58
C GLN A 82 5.02 6.99 1.73
N THR A 83 5.13 7.78 0.66
CA THR A 83 4.08 7.96 -0.34
C THR A 83 3.66 6.62 -0.95
N LEU A 84 4.63 5.81 -1.38
CA LEU A 84 4.32 4.51 -1.98
C LEU A 84 3.75 3.53 -0.94
N PHE A 85 4.29 3.48 0.28
CA PHE A 85 3.76 2.64 1.35
C PHE A 85 2.31 3.00 1.68
N ALA A 86 1.98 4.28 1.74
CA ALA A 86 0.61 4.73 1.98
C ALA A 86 -0.34 4.26 0.86
N LYS A 87 0.08 4.38 -0.41
CA LYS A 87 -0.69 3.87 -1.57
C LYS A 87 -0.88 2.35 -1.51
N ILE A 88 0.18 1.59 -1.23
CA ILE A 88 0.11 0.12 -1.11
C ILE A 88 -0.81 -0.30 0.04
N ILE A 89 -0.67 0.31 1.21
CA ILE A 89 -1.51 -0.03 2.37
C ILE A 89 -2.98 0.26 2.04
N LYS A 90 -3.29 1.42 1.47
CA LYS A 90 -4.65 1.79 1.07
C LYS A 90 -5.24 0.78 0.09
N PHE A 91 -4.47 0.40 -0.94
CA PHE A 91 -4.85 -0.61 -1.91
C PHE A 91 -5.12 -1.98 -1.25
N LEU A 92 -4.26 -2.42 -0.33
CA LEU A 92 -4.43 -3.68 0.38
C LEU A 92 -5.68 -3.66 1.28
N ILE A 93 -5.93 -2.55 1.99
CA ILE A 93 -7.16 -2.38 2.79
C ILE A 93 -8.39 -2.54 1.90
N LEU A 94 -8.46 -1.82 0.77
CA LEU A 94 -9.57 -1.91 -0.17
C LEU A 94 -9.73 -3.32 -0.77
N SER A 95 -8.63 -3.93 -1.17
CA SER A 95 -8.63 -5.20 -1.91
C SER A 95 -8.87 -6.41 -1.02
N LEU A 96 -8.42 -6.38 0.23
CA LEU A 96 -8.54 -7.51 1.15
C LEU A 96 -9.70 -7.34 2.13
N SER A 97 -10.34 -6.17 2.24
CA SER A 97 -11.49 -5.99 3.15
C SER A 97 -12.62 -7.01 2.92
N PRO A 98 -12.99 -7.40 1.69
CA PRO A 98 -13.99 -8.44 1.46
C PRO A 98 -13.57 -9.86 1.88
N ILE A 99 -12.26 -10.11 2.08
CA ILE A 99 -11.68 -11.44 2.35
C ILE A 99 -11.23 -11.55 3.81
N LEU A 100 -10.62 -10.50 4.36
CA LEU A 100 -10.04 -10.39 5.71
C LEU A 100 -10.62 -9.16 6.42
N PRO A 101 -11.93 -9.12 6.70
CA PRO A 101 -12.61 -7.88 7.11
C PRO A 101 -12.06 -7.32 8.43
N THR A 102 -11.90 -8.16 9.44
CA THR A 102 -11.42 -7.73 10.76
C THR A 102 -9.97 -7.24 10.71
N THR A 103 -9.09 -7.98 10.04
CA THR A 103 -7.68 -7.59 9.91
C THR A 103 -7.53 -6.28 9.12
N MET A 104 -8.32 -6.07 8.07
CA MET A 104 -8.26 -4.81 7.32
C MET A 104 -8.85 -3.64 8.10
N GLU A 105 -9.88 -3.87 8.92
CA GLU A 105 -10.40 -2.86 9.84
C GLU A 105 -9.34 -2.46 10.89
N GLU A 106 -8.66 -3.44 11.51
CA GLU A 106 -7.54 -3.17 12.44
C GLU A 106 -6.41 -2.39 11.76
N VAL A 107 -5.97 -2.81 10.57
CA VAL A 107 -4.94 -2.09 9.80
C VAL A 107 -5.40 -0.66 9.48
N TYR A 108 -6.67 -0.51 9.08
CA TYR A 108 -7.24 0.79 8.79
C TYR A 108 -7.25 1.68 10.03
N GLN A 109 -7.56 1.17 11.23
CA GLN A 109 -7.50 1.94 12.48
C GLN A 109 -6.16 2.64 12.68
N TYR A 110 -5.03 1.98 12.35
CA TYR A 110 -3.69 2.55 12.44
C TYR A 110 -3.25 3.36 11.20
N PHE A 111 -4.06 3.39 10.14
CA PHE A 111 -3.83 4.20 8.94
C PHE A 111 -4.42 5.61 9.11
N ASN A 112 -3.59 6.56 9.52
CA ASN A 112 -3.99 7.92 9.94
C ASN A 112 -4.20 8.90 8.77
N GLU A 113 -4.89 8.47 7.72
CA GLU A 113 -5.18 9.31 6.55
C GLU A 113 -6.08 10.50 6.91
N PRO A 114 -5.88 11.70 6.32
CA PRO A 114 -6.80 12.82 6.47
C PRO A 114 -8.22 12.46 6.00
N ASN A 115 -9.24 12.98 6.69
CA ASN A 115 -10.66 12.74 6.35
C ASN A 115 -11.08 11.26 6.31
N LYS A 116 -10.47 10.46 7.18
CA LYS A 116 -10.76 9.04 7.34
C LYS A 116 -12.25 8.77 7.62
N LEU A 117 -12.83 7.81 6.91
CA LEU A 117 -14.16 7.28 7.19
C LEU A 117 -14.15 6.45 8.49
N PRO A 118 -15.30 6.20 9.13
CA PRO A 118 -15.31 5.48 10.41
C PRO A 118 -14.96 4.00 10.30
N SER A 119 -15.01 3.40 9.11
CA SER A 119 -14.64 2.00 8.87
C SER A 119 -14.03 1.80 7.50
N ALA A 120 -13.15 0.80 7.39
CA ALA A 120 -12.53 0.37 6.14
C ALA A 120 -13.60 -0.11 5.13
N HIS A 121 -14.69 -0.68 5.62
CA HIS A 121 -15.77 -1.24 4.81
C HIS A 121 -16.66 -0.18 4.13
N LEU A 122 -16.49 1.10 4.49
CA LEU A 122 -17.18 2.21 3.85
C LEU A 122 -16.36 2.85 2.73
N LEU A 123 -15.10 2.42 2.58
CA LEU A 123 -14.26 2.87 1.49
C LEU A 123 -14.82 2.36 0.16
N LYS A 124 -14.74 3.22 -0.86
CA LYS A 124 -15.15 2.89 -2.22
C LYS A 124 -13.90 2.56 -3.03
N TRP A 125 -14.04 1.55 -3.90
CA TRP A 125 -13.13 1.33 -5.02
C TRP A 125 -13.31 2.43 -6.06
#